data_AF-A0A353UGJ5-F1
#
_entry.id   AF-A0A353UGJ5-F1
#
_cell.length_a   1.000
_cell.length_b   1.000
_cell.length_c   1.000
_cell.angle_alpha   90.00
_cell.angle_beta   90.00
_cell.angle_gamma   90.00
#
_symmetry.space_group_name_H-M   'P 1'
#
loop_
_entity.id
_entity.type
_entity.pdbx_description
1 polymer ?
#
loop_
_entity_poly.entity_id
_entity_poly.type
_entity_poly.pdbx_seq_one_letter_code
_entity_poly.pdbx_strand_id
1 'polypeptide(L)'
;MDKRKAKSVKQIFFMAKELRLSIALIVIWSLLAGIIFTYVTKELGAKIEHGVFSFIAVFLGYVVIVIVLALFFTHRFIGPFERLKMEMKIILAGNYHRRLHIRTSDDFYIKSFISEMNKVLDEFERKSFDKEGFRKTIDAELLHVMALIEKEHVSKDKLREALLSFHGKMESLLKKKQ
;
A
#
# COMPACT_ATOMS: atom_id res chain seq x y z
N MET A 1 22.49 -14.74 15.59
CA MET A 1 21.30 -14.64 14.71
C MET A 1 20.32 -13.64 15.33
N ASP A 2 20.07 -12.53 14.64
CA ASP A 2 19.45 -11.31 15.18
C ASP A 2 17.99 -11.54 15.62
N LYS A 3 17.69 -11.30 16.91
CA LYS A 3 16.36 -11.52 17.53
C LYS A 3 15.25 -10.70 16.85
N ARG A 4 15.58 -9.59 16.16
CA ARG A 4 14.62 -8.80 15.38
C ARG A 4 14.17 -9.50 14.10
N LYS A 5 15.09 -10.17 13.38
CA LYS A 5 14.75 -10.91 12.16
C LYS A 5 13.83 -12.10 12.45
N ALA A 6 14.10 -12.85 13.53
CA ALA A 6 13.26 -13.98 13.95
C ALA A 6 11.82 -13.58 14.32
N LYS A 7 11.62 -12.37 14.87
CA LYS A 7 10.29 -11.82 15.18
C LYS A 7 9.49 -11.47 13.91
N SER A 8 10.16 -10.89 12.91
CA SER A 8 9.54 -10.51 11.63
C SER A 8 9.09 -11.72 10.79
N VAL A 9 9.88 -12.79 10.76
CA VAL A 9 9.56 -14.01 9.99
C VAL A 9 8.35 -14.74 10.58
N LYS A 10 8.25 -14.80 11.92
CA LYS A 10 7.07 -15.35 12.58
C LYS A 10 5.81 -14.52 12.28
N GLN A 11 5.89 -13.19 12.28
CA GLN A 11 4.75 -12.33 11.92
C GLN A 11 4.27 -12.55 10.48
N ILE A 12 5.18 -12.67 9.52
CA ILE A 12 4.83 -12.93 8.11
C ILE A 12 4.15 -14.31 7.95
N PHE A 13 4.63 -15.33 8.68
CA PHE A 13 4.02 -16.67 8.64
C PHE A 13 2.63 -16.71 9.30
N PHE A 14 2.43 -15.96 10.39
CA PHE A 14 1.11 -15.79 11.00
C PHE A 14 0.17 -14.98 10.08
N MET A 15 0.68 -13.97 9.37
CA MET A 15 -0.10 -13.15 8.43
C MET A 15 -0.67 -13.95 7.24
N ALA A 16 0.05 -14.91 6.67
CA ALA A 16 -0.49 -15.75 5.59
C ALA A 16 -1.58 -16.73 6.07
N LYS A 17 -1.58 -17.06 7.38
CA LYS A 17 -2.50 -18.01 8.00
C LYS A 17 -3.87 -17.41 8.31
N GLU A 18 -3.93 -16.12 8.62
CA GLU A 18 -5.16 -15.44 9.05
C GLU A 18 -6.00 -14.84 7.87
N LEU A 19 -5.41 -14.57 6.70
CA LEU A 19 -6.18 -14.24 5.48
C LEU A 19 -6.98 -15.47 5.02
N ARG A 20 -6.35 -16.65 5.14
CA ARG A 20 -7.01 -17.94 4.97
C ARG A 20 -8.10 -18.15 6.01
N LEU A 21 -7.96 -17.63 7.24
CA LEU A 21 -9.03 -17.64 8.24
C LEU A 21 -10.20 -16.74 7.86
N SER A 22 -9.98 -15.57 7.26
CA SER A 22 -11.09 -14.70 6.82
C SER A 22 -11.88 -15.34 5.67
N ILE A 23 -11.19 -15.93 4.70
CA ILE A 23 -11.84 -16.69 3.61
C ILE A 23 -12.54 -17.94 4.17
N ALA A 24 -11.88 -18.69 5.05
CA ALA A 24 -12.48 -19.85 5.71
C ALA A 24 -13.71 -19.45 6.52
N LEU A 25 -13.70 -18.30 7.19
CA LEU A 25 -14.83 -17.79 7.95
C LEU A 25 -16.00 -17.44 7.02
N ILE A 26 -15.75 -16.87 5.84
CA ILE A 26 -16.80 -16.63 4.82
C ILE A 26 -17.41 -17.96 4.37
N VAL A 27 -16.57 -18.96 4.07
CA VAL A 27 -17.04 -20.30 3.67
C VAL A 27 -17.84 -20.94 4.80
N ILE A 28 -17.37 -20.85 6.05
CA ILE A 28 -18.07 -21.36 7.23
C ILE A 28 -19.42 -20.67 7.42
N TRP A 29 -19.50 -19.34 7.35
CA TRP A 29 -20.77 -18.62 7.45
C TRP A 29 -21.74 -18.96 6.32
N SER A 30 -21.22 -19.15 5.10
CA SER A 30 -22.03 -19.54 3.94
C SER A 30 -22.60 -20.95 4.12
N LEU A 31 -21.79 -21.89 4.62
CA LEU A 31 -22.22 -23.25 4.95
C LEU A 31 -23.21 -23.27 6.12
N LEU A 32 -22.94 -22.51 7.18
CA LEU A 32 -23.82 -22.41 8.35
C LEU A 32 -25.19 -21.83 7.96
N ALA A 33 -25.21 -20.79 7.12
CA ALA A 33 -26.43 -20.23 6.57
C ALA A 33 -27.22 -21.25 5.74
N GLY A 34 -26.54 -22.07 4.92
CA GLY A 34 -27.17 -23.16 4.16
C GLY A 34 -27.73 -24.27 5.05
N ILE A 35 -27.03 -24.64 6.12
CA ILE A 35 -27.51 -25.64 7.10
C ILE A 35 -28.73 -25.12 7.86
N ILE A 36 -28.70 -23.87 8.32
CA ILE A 36 -29.84 -23.23 8.97
C ILE A 36 -31.02 -23.14 7.98
N PHE A 37 -30.77 -22.75 6.73
CA PHE A 37 -31.77 -22.69 5.67
C PHE A 37 -32.46 -24.05 5.44
N THR A 38 -31.67 -25.11 5.30
CA THR A 38 -32.20 -26.48 5.08
C THR A 38 -32.95 -27.02 6.30
N TYR A 39 -32.51 -26.69 7.51
CA TYR A 39 -33.21 -27.07 8.74
C TYR A 39 -34.55 -26.34 8.87
N VAL A 40 -34.54 -25.02 8.68
CA VAL A 40 -35.72 -24.16 8.80
C VAL A 40 -36.76 -24.50 7.73
N THR A 41 -36.35 -24.77 6.48
CA THR A 41 -37.28 -25.20 5.42
C THR A 41 -37.91 -26.56 5.70
N LYS A 42 -37.17 -27.52 6.27
CA LYS A 42 -37.73 -28.82 6.68
C LYS A 42 -38.75 -28.68 7.81
N GLU A 43 -38.43 -27.91 8.85
CA GLU A 43 -39.29 -27.76 10.03
C GLU A 43 -40.56 -26.93 9.72
N LEU A 44 -40.44 -25.86 8.94
CA LEU A 44 -41.59 -25.06 8.49
C LEU A 44 -42.41 -25.79 7.42
N GLY A 45 -41.76 -26.50 6.50
CA GLY A 45 -42.43 -27.28 5.45
C GLY A 45 -43.24 -28.45 6.01
N ALA A 46 -42.82 -29.03 7.14
CA ALA A 46 -43.58 -30.07 7.84
C ALA A 46 -44.82 -29.53 8.58
N LYS A 47 -44.88 -28.23 8.88
CA LYS A 47 -45.92 -27.60 9.70
C LYS A 47 -46.89 -26.71 8.92
N ILE A 48 -46.56 -26.31 7.70
CA ILE A 48 -47.33 -25.34 6.92
C ILE A 48 -47.69 -25.96 5.57
N GLU A 49 -48.98 -26.25 5.34
CA GLU A 49 -49.51 -26.78 4.07
C GLU A 49 -49.30 -25.82 2.87
N HIS A 50 -48.94 -24.56 3.12
CA HIS A 50 -48.67 -23.55 2.12
C HIS A 50 -47.17 -23.41 1.81
N GLY A 51 -46.61 -24.37 1.06
CA GLY A 51 -45.18 -24.43 0.74
C GLY A 51 -44.59 -23.15 0.12
N VAL A 52 -45.39 -22.34 -0.59
CA VAL A 52 -44.93 -21.08 -1.21
C VAL A 52 -44.68 -19.98 -0.17
N PHE A 53 -45.55 -19.82 0.82
CA PHE A 53 -45.37 -18.79 1.85
C PHE A 53 -44.18 -19.08 2.76
N SER A 54 -43.99 -20.35 3.14
CA SER A 54 -42.81 -20.80 3.89
C SER A 54 -41.52 -20.55 3.10
N PHE A 55 -41.52 -20.82 1.79
CA PHE A 55 -40.37 -20.54 0.93
C PHE A 55 -40.03 -19.05 0.88
N ILE A 56 -41.03 -18.18 0.69
CA ILE A 56 -40.84 -16.72 0.63
C ILE A 56 -40.29 -16.19 1.96
N ALA A 57 -40.85 -16.63 3.10
CA ALA A 57 -40.41 -16.19 4.42
C ALA A 57 -38.94 -16.55 4.69
N VAL A 58 -38.53 -17.78 4.33
CA VAL A 58 -37.15 -18.22 4.49
C VAL A 58 -36.21 -17.51 3.51
N PHE A 59 -36.63 -17.30 2.27
CA PHE A 59 -35.85 -16.55 1.29
C PHE A 59 -35.59 -15.11 1.75
N LEU A 60 -36.61 -14.43 2.30
CA LEU A 60 -36.45 -13.10 2.90
C LEU A 60 -35.43 -13.12 4.05
N GLY A 61 -35.51 -14.11 4.93
CA GLY A 61 -34.54 -14.28 6.02
C GLY A 61 -33.11 -14.43 5.52
N TYR A 62 -32.90 -15.22 4.46
CA TYR A 62 -31.60 -15.37 3.83
C TYR A 62 -31.09 -14.06 3.23
N VAL A 63 -31.96 -13.33 2.50
CA VAL A 63 -31.62 -12.01 1.93
C VAL A 63 -31.17 -11.04 3.04
N VAL A 64 -31.87 -11.01 4.18
CA VAL A 64 -31.47 -10.17 5.31
C VAL A 64 -30.09 -10.55 5.85
N ILE A 65 -29.80 -11.84 6.02
CA ILE A 65 -28.48 -12.31 6.47
C ILE A 65 -27.38 -11.88 5.48
N VAL A 66 -27.62 -12.07 4.18
CA VAL A 66 -26.67 -11.67 3.14
C VAL A 66 -26.43 -10.16 3.15
N ILE A 67 -27.48 -9.34 3.29
CA ILE A 67 -27.36 -7.88 3.39
C ILE A 67 -26.54 -7.48 4.62
N VAL A 68 -26.82 -8.06 5.79
CA VAL A 68 -26.09 -7.77 7.03
C VAL A 68 -24.60 -8.11 6.89
N LEU A 69 -24.29 -9.28 6.33
CA LEU A 69 -22.91 -9.67 6.04
C LEU A 69 -22.25 -8.69 5.06
N ALA A 70 -22.92 -8.37 3.95
CA ALA A 70 -22.40 -7.45 2.93
C ALA A 70 -22.10 -6.06 3.50
N LEU A 71 -22.99 -5.52 4.34
CA LEU A 71 -22.79 -4.24 5.03
C LEU A 71 -21.61 -4.29 6.00
N PHE A 72 -21.53 -5.35 6.81
CA PHE A 72 -20.42 -5.56 7.75
C PHE A 72 -19.08 -5.60 7.00
N PHE A 73 -18.99 -6.36 5.91
CA PHE A 73 -17.78 -6.45 5.09
C PHE A 73 -17.44 -5.13 4.40
N THR A 74 -18.43 -4.45 3.81
CA THR A 74 -18.24 -3.15 3.16
C THR A 74 -17.66 -2.13 4.13
N HIS A 75 -18.25 -2.00 5.31
CA HIS A 75 -17.79 -1.04 6.30
C HIS A 75 -16.40 -1.40 6.86
N ARG A 76 -16.12 -2.69 7.10
CA ARG A 76 -14.86 -3.14 7.70
C ARG A 76 -13.69 -3.16 6.72
N PHE A 77 -13.92 -3.47 5.44
CA PHE A 77 -12.85 -3.62 4.44
C PHE A 77 -12.80 -2.48 3.44
N ILE A 78 -13.93 -2.09 2.82
CA ILE A 78 -13.92 -1.12 1.70
C ILE A 78 -13.55 0.28 2.20
N GLY A 79 -14.07 0.72 3.35
CA GLY A 79 -13.82 2.06 3.90
C GLY A 79 -12.34 2.40 4.13
N PRO A 80 -11.54 1.52 4.76
CA PRO A 80 -10.09 1.71 4.87
C PRO A 80 -9.38 1.81 3.51
N PHE A 81 -9.77 1.00 2.51
CA PHE A 81 -9.16 1.02 1.17
C PHE A 81 -9.45 2.31 0.41
N GLU A 82 -10.67 2.86 0.52
CA GLU A 82 -10.99 4.15 -0.10
C GLU A 82 -10.17 5.30 0.49
N ARG A 83 -9.98 5.31 1.81
CA ARG A 83 -9.12 6.31 2.47
C ARG A 83 -7.68 6.19 2.04
N LEU A 84 -7.14 4.97 2.00
CA LEU A 84 -5.82 4.69 1.48
C LEU A 84 -5.65 5.21 0.04
N LYS A 85 -6.62 4.94 -0.84
CA LYS A 85 -6.61 5.44 -2.22
C LYS A 85 -6.57 6.96 -2.28
N MET A 86 -7.32 7.64 -1.41
CA MET A 86 -7.30 9.10 -1.33
C MET A 86 -5.93 9.62 -0.89
N GLU A 87 -5.33 9.03 0.14
CA GLU A 87 -4.01 9.46 0.61
C GLU A 87 -2.91 9.20 -0.42
N MET A 88 -2.97 8.07 -1.14
CA MET A 88 -2.07 7.79 -2.25
C MET A 88 -2.20 8.82 -3.38
N LYS A 89 -3.42 9.28 -3.71
CA LYS A 89 -3.60 10.37 -4.69
C LYS A 89 -2.91 11.66 -4.27
N ILE A 90 -2.93 11.98 -2.98
CA ILE A 90 -2.27 13.20 -2.45
C ILE A 90 -0.74 13.07 -2.51
N ILE A 91 -0.21 11.88 -2.22
CA ILE A 91 1.22 11.60 -2.37
C ILE A 91 1.65 11.72 -3.84
N LEU A 92 0.85 11.16 -4.76
CA LEU A 92 1.09 11.27 -6.20
C LEU A 92 1.00 12.71 -6.72
N ALA A 93 0.22 13.58 -6.06
CA ALA A 93 0.13 15.00 -6.39
C ALA A 93 1.39 15.80 -5.99
N GLY A 94 2.42 15.14 -5.44
CA GLY A 94 3.73 15.74 -5.16
C GLY A 94 4.06 15.93 -3.69
N ASN A 95 3.14 15.59 -2.76
CA ASN A 95 3.41 15.64 -1.33
C ASN A 95 4.02 14.32 -0.83
N TYR A 96 5.29 14.09 -1.19
CA TYR A 96 6.00 12.84 -0.88
C TYR A 96 6.39 12.68 0.59
N HIS A 97 6.37 13.75 1.41
CA HIS A 97 6.60 13.68 2.85
C HIS A 97 5.41 13.09 3.62
N ARG A 98 4.22 13.07 2.99
CA ARG A 98 3.04 12.52 3.62
C ARG A 98 3.16 11.01 3.76
N ARG A 99 2.73 10.49 4.91
CA ARG A 99 2.64 9.06 5.19
C ARG A 99 1.19 8.62 5.24
N LEU A 100 0.99 7.36 4.87
CA LEU A 100 -0.30 6.70 4.92
C LEU A 100 -0.68 6.43 6.37
N HIS A 101 -1.86 6.91 6.78
CA HIS A 101 -2.39 6.77 8.11
C HIS A 101 -3.70 5.96 8.11
N ILE A 102 -3.84 5.11 9.13
CA ILE A 102 -5.05 4.34 9.36
C ILE A 102 -5.47 4.41 10.82
N ARG A 103 -6.71 4.01 11.13
CA ARG A 103 -7.19 4.02 12.51
C ARG A 103 -6.63 2.85 13.30
N THR A 104 -6.48 3.04 14.61
CA THR A 104 -6.08 1.98 15.55
C THR A 104 -7.09 0.83 15.60
N SER A 105 -8.36 1.09 15.27
CA SER A 105 -9.42 0.09 15.17
C SER A 105 -9.41 -0.71 13.86
N ASP A 106 -8.69 -0.25 12.84
CA ASP A 106 -8.66 -0.93 11.55
C ASP A 106 -7.91 -2.26 11.68
N ASP A 107 -8.21 -3.18 10.77
CA ASP A 107 -7.70 -4.55 10.84
C ASP A 107 -6.15 -4.59 10.86
N PHE A 108 -5.58 -5.52 11.64
CA PHE A 108 -4.12 -5.71 11.76
C PHE A 108 -3.45 -5.84 10.38
N TYR A 109 -4.12 -6.47 9.42
CA TYR A 109 -3.64 -6.62 8.05
C TYR A 109 -3.42 -5.31 7.32
N ILE A 110 -4.42 -4.45 7.39
CA ILE A 110 -4.37 -3.13 6.78
C ILE A 110 -3.24 -2.35 7.44
N LYS A 111 -3.05 -2.48 8.76
CA LYS A 111 -1.91 -1.87 9.47
C LYS A 111 -0.55 -2.33 8.95
N SER A 112 -0.39 -3.64 8.78
CA SER A 112 0.88 -4.21 8.30
C SER A 112 1.17 -3.76 6.87
N PHE A 113 0.18 -3.84 5.98
CA PHE A 113 0.29 -3.39 4.59
C PHE A 113 0.68 -1.91 4.49
N ILE A 114 0.02 -1.06 5.28
CA ILE A 114 0.29 0.39 5.31
C ILE A 114 1.71 0.68 5.83
N SER A 115 2.17 -0.07 6.82
CA SER A 115 3.54 0.03 7.32
C SER A 115 4.57 -0.31 6.23
N GLU A 116 4.34 -1.36 5.45
CA GLU A 116 5.20 -1.72 4.32
C GLU A 116 5.15 -0.67 3.21
N MET A 117 3.97 -0.16 2.85
CA MET A 117 3.82 0.92 1.89
C MET A 117 4.57 2.18 2.32
N ASN A 118 4.51 2.54 3.61
CA ASN A 118 5.27 3.68 4.14
C ASN A 118 6.79 3.48 4.01
N LYS A 119 7.31 2.26 4.18
CA LYS A 119 8.74 1.99 3.92
C LYS A 119 9.11 2.18 2.45
N VAL A 120 8.23 1.77 1.54
CA VAL A 120 8.43 2.00 0.09
C VAL A 120 8.46 3.50 -0.21
N LEU A 121 7.56 4.27 0.42
CA LEU A 121 7.55 5.73 0.30
C LEU A 121 8.81 6.36 0.87
N ASP A 122 9.31 5.89 2.02
CA ASP A 122 10.59 6.34 2.60
C ASP A 122 11.76 6.11 1.64
N GLU A 123 11.83 4.93 1.02
CA GLU A 123 12.87 4.63 0.05
C GLU A 123 12.76 5.48 -1.22
N PHE A 124 11.54 5.71 -1.68
CA PHE A 124 11.27 6.54 -2.85
C PHE A 124 11.64 8.00 -2.61
N GLU A 125 11.28 8.54 -1.45
CA GLU A 125 11.63 9.88 -1.02
C GLU A 125 13.16 10.05 -0.93
N ARG A 126 13.85 9.09 -0.30
CA ARG A 126 15.33 9.13 -0.21
C ARG A 126 15.99 9.14 -1.60
N LYS A 127 15.51 8.31 -2.53
CA LYS A 127 16.01 8.28 -3.92
C LYS A 127 15.70 9.57 -4.68
N SER A 128 14.56 10.20 -4.40
CA SER A 128 14.15 11.45 -5.06
C SER A 128 14.96 12.65 -4.57
N PHE A 129 15.19 12.75 -3.26
CA PHE A 129 16.09 13.77 -2.68
C PHE A 129 17.52 13.64 -3.20
N ASP A 130 18.03 12.41 -3.31
CA ASP A 130 19.36 12.17 -3.87
C ASP A 130 19.47 12.62 -5.35
N LYS A 131 18.41 12.43 -6.13
CA LYS A 131 18.34 12.94 -7.52
C LYS A 131 18.34 14.47 -7.57
N GLU A 132 17.65 15.13 -6.65
CA GLU A 132 17.62 16.61 -6.61
C GLU A 132 18.95 17.20 -6.13
N GLY A 133 19.59 16.59 -5.12
CA GLY A 133 20.94 16.97 -4.69
C GLY A 133 21.98 16.79 -5.79
N PHE A 134 21.91 15.68 -6.53
CA PHE A 134 22.74 15.46 -7.71
C PHE A 134 22.53 16.55 -8.77
N ARG A 135 21.28 16.91 -9.07
CA ARG A 135 20.95 17.96 -10.04
C ARG A 135 21.50 19.32 -9.61
N LYS A 136 21.31 19.73 -8.35
CA LYS A 136 21.85 20.99 -7.81
C LYS A 136 23.38 21.04 -7.90
N THR A 137 24.05 19.92 -7.63
CA THR A 137 25.51 19.83 -7.74
C THR A 137 25.98 19.98 -9.19
N ILE A 138 25.29 19.34 -10.13
CA ILE A 138 25.56 19.49 -11.57
C ILE A 138 25.34 20.93 -12.02
N ASP A 139 24.20 21.54 -11.68
CA ASP A 139 23.86 22.91 -12.09
C ASP A 139 24.89 23.92 -11.55
N ALA A 140 25.34 23.75 -10.30
CA ALA A 140 26.36 24.62 -9.70
C ALA A 140 27.73 24.54 -10.42
N GLU A 141 28.18 23.34 -10.78
CA GLU A 141 29.43 23.16 -11.51
C GLU A 141 29.33 23.64 -12.96
N LEU A 142 28.20 23.42 -13.62
CA LEU A 142 27.92 23.97 -14.96
C LEU A 142 27.93 25.49 -14.96
N LEU A 143 27.30 26.12 -13.96
CA LEU A 143 27.34 27.57 -13.78
C LEU A 143 28.78 28.07 -13.57
N HIS A 144 29.60 27.34 -12.80
CA HIS A 144 31.01 27.68 -12.62
C HIS A 144 31.79 27.61 -13.94
N VAL A 145 31.56 26.58 -14.77
CA VAL A 145 32.17 26.47 -16.10
C VAL A 145 31.68 27.58 -17.03
N MET A 146 30.38 27.91 -17.03
CA MET A 146 29.83 29.02 -17.81
C MET A 146 30.45 30.35 -17.43
N ALA A 147 30.59 30.63 -16.13
CA ALA A 147 31.23 31.85 -15.62
C ALA A 147 32.72 31.96 -16.00
N LEU A 148 33.41 30.83 -16.21
CA LEU A 148 34.77 30.81 -16.75
C LEU A 148 34.80 31.10 -18.25
N ILE A 149 33.79 30.66 -19.02
CA ILE A 149 33.70 30.91 -20.45
C ILE A 149 33.36 32.38 -20.75
N GLU A 150 32.51 33.00 -19.94
CA GLU A 150 32.12 34.42 -20.09
C GLU A 150 33.26 35.41 -19.82
N LYS A 151 34.33 35.00 -19.14
CA LYS A 151 35.49 35.86 -18.91
C LYS A 151 36.36 35.92 -20.18
N GLU A 152 36.47 37.11 -20.78
CA GLU A 152 37.16 37.40 -22.06
C GLU A 152 38.65 36.98 -22.15
N HIS A 153 39.28 36.54 -21.06
CA HIS A 153 40.71 36.14 -21.01
C HIS A 153 41.00 34.83 -20.28
N VAL A 154 40.13 33.83 -20.38
CA VAL A 154 40.43 32.51 -19.79
C VAL A 154 41.31 31.67 -20.72
N SER A 155 42.44 31.19 -20.20
CA SER A 155 43.34 30.31 -20.95
C SER A 155 42.65 28.97 -21.23
N LYS A 156 42.95 28.41 -22.41
CA LYS A 156 42.42 27.12 -22.87
C LYS A 156 42.70 25.99 -21.87
N ASP A 157 43.84 26.07 -21.17
CA ASP A 157 44.24 25.11 -20.14
C ASP A 157 43.37 25.19 -18.88
N LYS A 158 43.03 26.38 -18.41
CA LYS A 158 42.11 26.57 -17.26
C LYS A 158 40.71 26.04 -17.56
N LEU A 159 40.22 26.24 -18.78
CA LEU A 159 38.93 25.71 -19.20
C LEU A 159 38.97 24.18 -19.29
N ARG A 160 40.06 23.62 -19.81
CA ARG A 160 40.28 22.16 -19.88
C ARG A 160 40.34 21.54 -18.49
N GLU A 161 41.04 22.16 -17.54
CA GLU A 161 41.10 21.70 -16.15
C GLU A 161 39.72 21.75 -15.48
N ALA A 162 38.94 22.81 -15.68
CA ALA A 162 37.59 22.92 -15.16
C ALA A 162 36.65 21.83 -15.71
N LEU A 163 36.73 21.55 -17.02
CA LEU A 163 35.96 20.48 -17.66
C LEU A 163 36.38 19.08 -17.18
N LEU A 164 37.68 18.83 -16.99
CA LEU A 164 38.18 17.57 -16.45
C LEU A 164 37.76 17.36 -15.00
N SER A 165 37.81 18.42 -14.19
CA SER A 165 37.33 18.42 -12.80
C SER A 165 35.83 18.12 -12.72
N PHE A 166 35.03 18.76 -13.58
CA PHE A 166 33.59 18.48 -13.70
C PHE A 166 33.33 17.02 -14.10
N HIS A 167 34.04 16.50 -15.10
CA HIS A 167 33.91 15.12 -15.56
C HIS A 167 34.27 14.12 -14.45
N GLY A 168 35.37 14.34 -13.73
CA GLY A 168 35.79 13.49 -12.61
C GLY A 168 34.78 13.49 -11.46
N LYS A 169 34.21 14.66 -11.13
CA LYS A 169 33.13 14.77 -10.13
C LYS A 169 31.87 14.04 -10.58
N MET A 170 31.45 14.19 -11.84
CA MET A 170 30.31 13.45 -12.40
C MET A 170 30.51 11.93 -12.31
N GLU A 171 31.69 11.43 -12.68
CA GLU A 171 32.00 10.01 -12.63
C GLU A 171 31.97 9.48 -11.18
N SER A 172 32.50 10.26 -10.23
CA SER A 172 32.46 9.91 -8.80
C SER A 172 31.04 9.85 -8.24
N LEU A 173 30.15 10.76 -8.65
CA LEU A 173 28.76 10.79 -8.23
C LEU A 173 27.94 9.64 -8.84
N LEU A 174 28.25 9.24 -10.08
CA LEU A 174 27.64 8.08 -10.74
C LEU A 174 28.07 6.75 -10.09
N LYS A 175 29.35 6.61 -9.73
CA LYS A 175 29.87 5.42 -9.04
C LYS A 175 29.33 5.25 -7.61
N LYS A 176 29.03 6.34 -6.90
CA LYS A 176 28.46 6.31 -5.55
C LYS A 176 27.02 5.78 -5.49
N LYS A 177 26.37 5.59 -6.65
CA LYS A 177 24.99 5.10 -6.81
C LYS A 177 24.87 3.60 -7.11
N GLN A 178 25.97 2.92 -7.44
CA GLN A 178 26.04 1.45 -7.60
C GLN A 178 26.37 0.77 -6.27
#